data_AF-A0A4R7VF03-F1
#
_entry.id   AF-A0A4R7VF03-F1
#
_cell.length_a   1.000
_cell.length_b   1.000
_cell.length_c   1.000
_cell.angle_alpha   90.00
_cell.angle_beta   90.00
_cell.angle_gamma   90.00
#
_symmetry.space_group_name_H-M   'P 1'
#
loop_
_entity.id
_entity.type
_entity.pdbx_description
1 polymer ?
#
loop_
_entity_poly.entity_id
_entity_poly.type
_entity_poly.pdbx_seq_one_letter_code
_entity_poly.pdbx_strand_id
1 'polypeptide(L)'
;MVENSTSGLAMVAAEVVVTVTREEQHQDALAGYAPAPGGRRRVAVELAWCVVGAGKYRGEHAIEVRLDGRRVGELTYPMSQRYAPLVTWARGQGGRAGCEAVVEGGERGLQLTLRLPRDLDNLPAVATAATEPATAVHAVPNPQGTFARHRRAWVVAGAVTAVLFFVAIANGDEDADVSPSAADETTTTAAVPTTTETTTTTTTPPPTTTTTTTTTVVPPPPPAPPQTQEPVAPPPAVEPPPVSQCDPNYSGCVPIASDVDCAGGSGNGPAYADGPVTVIGNDIYDLDRDGNGVACE
;
A
#
# COMPACT_ATOMS: atom_id res chain seq x y z
N MET A 1 21.66 6.77 -14.50
CA MET A 1 21.07 6.16 -15.69
C MET A 1 20.66 4.74 -15.30
N VAL A 2 19.47 4.30 -15.69
CA VAL A 2 18.99 2.94 -15.44
C VAL A 2 19.71 1.97 -16.39
N GLU A 3 20.15 0.82 -15.88
CA GLU A 3 21.03 -0.10 -16.62
C GLU A 3 20.30 -1.28 -17.28
N ASN A 4 18.97 -1.36 -17.19
CA ASN A 4 18.14 -2.40 -17.83
C ASN A 4 16.96 -1.81 -18.60
N SER A 5 16.28 -2.66 -19.38
CA SER A 5 15.20 -2.23 -20.27
C SER A 5 14.00 -1.71 -19.50
N THR A 6 13.53 -0.53 -19.89
CA THR A 6 12.28 0.08 -19.39
C THR A 6 11.10 -0.16 -20.34
N SER A 7 11.27 -1.04 -21.34
CA SER A 7 10.29 -1.21 -22.41
C SER A 7 8.94 -1.71 -21.88
N GLY A 8 7.88 -0.95 -22.15
CA GLY A 8 6.52 -1.22 -21.68
C GLY A 8 6.27 -0.90 -20.20
N LEU A 9 7.24 -0.27 -19.53
CA LEU A 9 7.08 0.26 -18.18
C LEU A 9 6.68 1.74 -18.22
N ALA A 10 5.60 2.05 -17.52
CA ALA A 10 5.21 3.40 -17.14
C ALA A 10 6.11 3.87 -16.00
N MET A 11 7.23 4.52 -16.34
CA MET A 11 8.21 4.96 -15.35
C MET A 11 7.72 6.17 -14.55
N VAL A 12 7.65 6.01 -13.23
CA VAL A 12 7.14 7.02 -12.29
C VAL A 12 8.28 7.86 -11.70
N ALA A 13 7.91 8.98 -11.05
CA ALA A 13 8.87 9.85 -10.39
C ALA A 13 9.58 9.15 -9.21
N ALA A 14 10.89 9.40 -9.09
CA ALA A 14 11.78 8.70 -8.16
C ALA A 14 12.07 9.53 -6.88
N GLU A 15 11.09 9.63 -5.97
CA GLU A 15 11.10 10.63 -4.89
C GLU A 15 11.33 10.09 -3.46
N VAL A 16 10.71 8.96 -3.12
CA VAL A 16 10.79 8.32 -1.80
C VAL A 16 11.46 6.97 -1.92
N VAL A 17 12.33 6.68 -0.98
CA VAL A 17 12.92 5.35 -0.84
C VAL A 17 11.93 4.43 -0.13
N VAL A 18 11.58 3.31 -0.76
CA VAL A 18 10.71 2.28 -0.18
C VAL A 18 11.46 0.95 -0.19
N THR A 19 11.46 0.27 0.96
CA THR A 19 12.15 -1.02 1.12
C THR A 19 11.34 -2.15 0.52
N VAL A 20 12.04 -3.08 -0.14
CA VAL A 20 11.46 -4.34 -0.60
C VAL A 20 11.65 -5.39 0.50
N THR A 21 10.70 -6.30 0.62
CA THR A 21 10.76 -7.43 1.55
C THR A 21 10.85 -8.74 0.79
N ARG A 22 11.35 -9.79 1.46
CA ARG A 22 11.51 -11.15 0.92
C ARG A 22 12.52 -11.27 -0.23
N GLU A 23 13.35 -10.25 -0.41
CA GLU A 23 14.48 -10.25 -1.35
C GLU A 23 15.47 -11.40 -1.09
N GLU A 24 15.59 -11.86 0.16
CA GLU A 24 16.39 -13.04 0.53
C GLU A 24 15.93 -14.35 -0.13
N GLN A 25 14.66 -14.42 -0.55
CA GLN A 25 14.08 -15.58 -1.22
C GLN A 25 14.35 -15.56 -2.74
N HIS A 26 14.91 -14.47 -3.26
CA HIS A 26 15.06 -14.20 -4.69
C HIS A 26 16.48 -13.76 -5.08
N GLN A 27 17.49 -14.19 -4.32
CA GLN A 27 18.89 -13.83 -4.55
C GLN A 27 19.41 -14.30 -5.91
N ASP A 28 18.89 -15.40 -6.44
CA ASP A 28 19.22 -15.92 -7.77
C ASP A 28 18.74 -14.98 -8.90
N ALA A 29 17.59 -14.33 -8.71
CA ALA A 29 17.08 -13.33 -9.64
C ALA A 29 17.84 -11.99 -9.52
N LEU A 30 18.22 -11.60 -8.29
CA LEU A 30 19.01 -10.40 -8.04
C LEU A 30 20.48 -10.53 -8.47
N ALA A 31 21.05 -11.74 -8.51
CA ALA A 31 22.47 -11.96 -8.81
C ALA A 31 22.92 -11.39 -10.17
N GLY A 32 22.05 -11.40 -11.20
CA GLY A 32 22.35 -10.78 -12.50
C GLY A 32 22.50 -9.26 -12.43
N TYR A 33 22.07 -8.66 -11.33
CA TYR A 33 22.06 -7.23 -11.04
C TYR A 33 23.04 -6.82 -9.94
N ALA A 34 23.90 -7.73 -9.49
CA ALA A 34 24.89 -7.42 -8.47
C ALA A 34 25.77 -6.23 -8.90
N PRO A 35 25.92 -5.19 -8.04
CA PRO A 35 26.87 -4.13 -8.29
C PRO A 35 28.31 -4.62 -8.09
N ALA A 36 29.29 -3.81 -8.52
CA ALA A 36 30.66 -3.99 -8.10
C ALA A 36 30.76 -3.96 -6.55
N PRO A 37 31.75 -4.62 -5.93
CA PRO A 37 31.90 -4.62 -4.47
C PRO A 37 31.88 -3.21 -3.87
N GLY A 38 31.00 -2.96 -2.91
CA GLY A 38 30.78 -1.63 -2.30
C GLY A 38 30.04 -0.61 -3.17
N GLY A 39 29.63 -1.01 -4.39
CA GLY A 39 28.89 -0.20 -5.34
C GLY A 39 27.37 -0.32 -5.18
N ARG A 40 26.68 0.44 -6.03
CA ARG A 40 25.22 0.47 -6.14
C ARG A 40 24.86 0.40 -7.61
N ARG A 41 23.82 -0.34 -7.97
CA ARG A 41 23.35 -0.46 -9.36
C ARG A 41 21.94 0.09 -9.49
N ARG A 42 21.72 1.02 -10.42
CA ARG A 42 20.39 1.59 -10.70
C ARG A 42 19.70 0.78 -11.78
N VAL A 43 18.50 0.30 -11.48
CA VAL A 43 17.68 -0.56 -12.34
C VAL A 43 16.25 -0.02 -12.41
N ALA A 44 15.51 -0.41 -13.43
CA ALA A 44 14.06 -0.26 -13.49
C ALA A 44 13.42 -1.59 -13.11
N VAL A 45 12.38 -1.50 -12.31
CA VAL A 45 11.60 -2.66 -11.88
C VAL A 45 10.15 -2.46 -12.25
N GLU A 46 9.44 -3.56 -12.43
CA GLU A 46 8.00 -3.59 -12.55
C GLU A 46 7.37 -3.80 -11.18
N LEU A 47 6.28 -3.08 -10.93
CA LEU A 47 5.36 -3.32 -9.83
C LEU A 47 4.14 -4.08 -10.37
N ALA A 48 3.90 -5.26 -9.83
CA ALA A 48 2.81 -6.12 -10.26
C ALA A 48 1.95 -6.57 -9.08
N TRP A 49 0.68 -6.87 -9.35
CA TRP A 49 -0.20 -7.46 -8.37
C TRP A 49 0.19 -8.90 -8.05
N CYS A 50 0.19 -9.24 -6.77
CA CYS A 50 0.28 -10.60 -6.26
C CYS A 50 -0.73 -10.81 -5.14
N VAL A 51 -0.83 -12.06 -4.67
CA VAL A 51 -1.60 -12.41 -3.47
C VAL A 51 -0.60 -12.71 -2.35
N VAL A 52 -0.86 -12.18 -1.16
CA VAL A 52 -0.04 -12.46 0.02
C VAL A 52 -0.14 -13.94 0.38
N GLY A 53 1.00 -14.63 0.35
CA GLY A 53 1.03 -16.09 0.55
C GLY A 53 0.96 -16.55 2.01
N ALA A 54 1.27 -15.68 2.97
CA ALA A 54 1.40 -16.04 4.39
C ALA A 54 1.24 -14.84 5.33
N GLY A 55 1.00 -15.12 6.62
CA GLY A 55 0.86 -14.11 7.68
C GLY A 55 -0.56 -13.58 7.84
N LYS A 56 -0.70 -12.48 8.58
CA LYS A 56 -2.00 -11.85 8.93
C LYS A 56 -2.85 -11.48 7.71
N TYR A 57 -2.22 -11.13 6.59
CA TYR A 57 -2.87 -10.63 5.38
C TYR A 57 -2.96 -11.69 4.28
N ARG A 58 -2.82 -12.98 4.61
CA ARG A 58 -2.84 -14.05 3.61
C ARG A 58 -4.15 -14.01 2.81
N GLY A 59 -4.03 -14.05 1.48
CA GLY A 59 -5.17 -13.98 0.56
C GLY A 59 -5.48 -12.58 0.04
N GLU A 60 -4.95 -11.54 0.70
CA GLU A 60 -5.11 -10.16 0.25
C GLU A 60 -4.22 -9.82 -0.96
N HIS A 61 -4.62 -8.81 -1.72
CA HIS A 61 -3.79 -8.26 -2.80
C HIS A 61 -2.60 -7.47 -2.24
N ALA A 62 -1.43 -7.75 -2.79
CA ALA A 62 -0.19 -7.02 -2.51
C ALA A 62 0.56 -6.67 -3.79
N ILE A 63 1.63 -5.90 -3.66
CA ILE A 63 2.50 -5.53 -4.79
C ILE A 63 3.79 -6.33 -4.69
N GLU A 64 4.04 -7.17 -5.68
CA GLU A 64 5.34 -7.77 -5.91
C GLU A 64 6.21 -6.88 -6.80
N VAL A 65 7.53 -7.02 -6.62
CA VAL A 65 8.53 -6.32 -7.41
C VAL A 65 9.16 -7.32 -8.38
N ARG A 66 9.26 -6.93 -9.65
CA ARG A 66 9.83 -7.77 -10.71
C ARG A 66 10.98 -7.09 -11.42
N LEU A 67 12.07 -7.83 -11.60
CA LEU A 67 13.20 -7.48 -12.47
C LEU A 67 13.16 -8.40 -13.70
N ASP A 68 13.06 -7.82 -14.90
CA ASP A 68 12.88 -8.55 -16.17
C ASP A 68 11.80 -9.64 -16.11
N GLY A 69 10.68 -9.33 -15.44
CA GLY A 69 9.55 -10.23 -15.28
C GLY A 69 9.73 -11.32 -14.20
N ARG A 70 10.91 -11.44 -13.58
CA ARG A 70 11.17 -12.34 -12.46
C ARG A 70 10.88 -11.64 -11.14
N ARG A 71 10.15 -12.29 -10.24
CA ARG A 71 9.90 -11.78 -8.89
C ARG A 71 11.20 -11.67 -8.09
N VAL A 72 11.41 -10.52 -7.47
CA VAL A 72 12.60 -10.20 -6.64
C VAL A 72 12.24 -9.75 -5.23
N GLY A 73 10.96 -9.74 -4.90
CA GLY A 73 10.45 -9.43 -3.57
C GLY A 73 9.04 -8.88 -3.65
N GLU A 74 8.59 -8.28 -2.55
CA GLU A 74 7.30 -7.63 -2.44
C GLU A 74 7.32 -6.46 -1.46
N LEU A 75 6.38 -5.54 -1.62
CA LEU A 75 6.14 -4.50 -0.65
C LEU A 75 5.42 -5.08 0.58
N THR A 76 5.58 -4.41 1.72
CA THR A 76 4.73 -4.71 2.88
C THR A 76 3.26 -4.47 2.52
N TYR A 77 2.34 -5.12 3.23
CA TYR A 77 0.91 -4.96 2.96
C TYR A 77 0.43 -3.49 3.01
N PRO A 78 0.77 -2.68 4.04
CA PRO A 78 0.38 -1.27 4.07
C PRO A 78 0.97 -0.45 2.90
N MET A 79 2.21 -0.75 2.48
CA MET A 79 2.81 -0.10 1.32
C MET A 79 2.15 -0.54 0.02
N SER A 80 1.73 -1.80 -0.06
CA SER A 80 0.97 -2.31 -1.21
C SER A 80 -0.36 -1.59 -1.37
N GLN A 81 -1.09 -1.36 -0.26
CA GLN A 81 -2.33 -0.57 -0.28
C GLN A 81 -2.05 0.88 -0.69
N ARG A 82 -1.00 1.50 -0.15
CA ARG A 82 -0.64 2.88 -0.53
C ARG A 82 -0.35 3.02 -2.02
N TYR A 83 0.42 2.12 -2.60
CA TYR A 83 0.83 2.19 -4.02
C TYR A 83 -0.09 1.44 -4.98
N ALA A 84 -1.20 0.88 -4.48
CA ALA A 84 -2.23 0.24 -5.29
C ALA A 84 -2.71 1.09 -6.48
N PRO A 85 -3.00 2.40 -6.31
CA PRO A 85 -3.45 3.25 -7.42
C PRO A 85 -2.43 3.32 -8.55
N LEU A 86 -1.13 3.25 -8.24
CA LEU A 86 -0.05 3.29 -9.23
C LEU A 86 -0.11 2.11 -10.21
N VAL A 87 -0.31 0.91 -9.67
CA VAL A 87 -0.37 -0.33 -10.46
C VAL A 87 -1.65 -0.36 -11.29
N THR A 88 -2.77 0.06 -10.70
CA THR A 88 -4.05 0.19 -11.41
C THR A 88 -3.98 1.22 -12.53
N TRP A 89 -3.43 2.41 -12.25
CA TRP A 89 -3.27 3.50 -13.21
C TRP A 89 -2.45 3.06 -14.42
N ALA A 90 -1.27 2.48 -14.21
CA ALA A 90 -0.42 2.06 -15.31
C ALA A 90 -1.10 1.02 -16.21
N ARG A 91 -1.83 0.07 -15.59
CA ARG A 91 -2.63 -0.93 -16.33
C ARG A 91 -3.79 -0.31 -17.10
N GLY A 92 -4.48 0.67 -16.51
CA GLY A 92 -5.56 1.41 -17.18
C GLY A 92 -5.10 2.14 -18.44
N GLN A 93 -3.82 2.51 -18.50
CA GLN A 93 -3.18 3.14 -19.66
C GLN A 93 -2.56 2.11 -20.64
N GLY A 94 -2.74 0.81 -20.41
CA GLY A 94 -2.17 -0.27 -21.24
C GLY A 94 -0.68 -0.55 -21.00
N GLY A 95 -0.09 0.04 -19.95
CA GLY A 95 1.29 -0.17 -19.54
C GLY A 95 1.43 -1.05 -18.28
N ARG A 96 2.66 -1.24 -17.83
CA ARG A 96 2.96 -1.85 -16.51
C ARG A 96 3.61 -0.80 -15.62
N ALA A 97 3.25 -0.74 -14.35
CA ALA A 97 3.84 0.25 -13.44
C ALA A 97 5.33 -0.03 -13.28
N GLY A 98 6.17 0.98 -13.54
CA GLY A 98 7.61 0.86 -13.40
C GLY A 98 8.19 1.96 -12.55
N CYS A 99 9.21 1.64 -11.77
CA CYS A 99 9.95 2.63 -10.99
C CYS A 99 11.46 2.36 -11.02
N GLU A 100 12.23 3.38 -10.72
CA GLU A 100 13.67 3.20 -10.49
C GLU A 100 13.88 2.49 -9.15
N ALA A 101 14.83 1.57 -9.12
CA ALA A 101 15.29 0.90 -7.92
C ALA A 101 16.82 0.88 -7.86
N VAL A 102 17.35 0.66 -6.67
CA VAL A 102 18.78 0.54 -6.41
C VAL A 102 19.05 -0.83 -5.80
N VAL A 103 19.94 -1.59 -6.45
CA VAL A 103 20.50 -2.84 -5.94
C VAL A 103 21.82 -2.56 -5.25
N GLU A 104 21.95 -3.00 -4.00
CA GLU A 104 23.16 -2.83 -3.17
C GLU A 104 23.52 -4.15 -2.50
N GLY A 105 24.80 -4.35 -2.17
CA GLY A 105 25.22 -5.48 -1.34
C GLY A 105 24.96 -5.18 0.14
N GLY A 106 24.26 -6.07 0.84
CA GLY A 106 24.03 -6.02 2.28
C GLY A 106 24.53 -7.27 3.01
N GLU A 107 24.38 -7.28 4.34
CA GLU A 107 24.86 -8.38 5.20
C GLU A 107 24.19 -9.73 4.90
N ARG A 108 22.95 -9.71 4.38
CA ARG A 108 22.14 -10.89 4.07
C ARG A 108 22.07 -11.21 2.57
N GLY A 109 22.93 -10.60 1.77
CA GLY A 109 22.91 -10.70 0.32
C GLY A 109 22.55 -9.38 -0.35
N LEU A 110 22.14 -9.46 -1.61
CA LEU A 110 21.71 -8.30 -2.39
C LEU A 110 20.39 -7.77 -1.87
N GLN A 111 20.32 -6.45 -1.72
CA GLN A 111 19.14 -5.72 -1.29
C GLN A 111 18.60 -4.83 -2.39
N LEU A 112 17.29 -4.65 -2.42
CA LEU A 112 16.59 -3.83 -3.41
C LEU A 112 15.79 -2.73 -2.72
N THR A 113 16.04 -1.48 -3.09
CA THR A 113 15.25 -0.34 -2.62
C THR A 113 14.63 0.39 -3.80
N LEU A 114 13.34 0.71 -3.69
CA LEU A 114 12.59 1.38 -4.75
C LEU A 114 12.61 2.90 -4.57
N ARG A 115 12.47 3.62 -5.67
CA ARG A 115 12.17 5.05 -5.69
C ARG A 115 10.78 5.28 -6.24
N LEU A 116 9.85 5.54 -5.34
CA LEU A 116 8.43 5.73 -5.64
C LEU A 116 8.01 7.20 -5.46
N PRO A 117 6.93 7.64 -6.14
CA PRO A 117 6.41 8.99 -5.99
C PRO A 117 5.86 9.21 -4.58
N ARG A 118 5.99 10.43 -4.05
CA ARG A 118 5.35 10.81 -2.76
C ARG A 118 3.84 10.91 -2.92
N ASP A 119 3.45 11.54 -4.03
CA ASP A 119 2.10 11.91 -4.40
C ASP A 119 1.63 11.05 -5.57
N LEU A 120 0.49 10.40 -5.40
CA LEU A 120 -0.11 9.51 -6.40
C LEU A 120 -1.26 10.18 -7.16
N ASP A 121 -1.63 11.41 -6.79
CA ASP A 121 -2.70 12.15 -7.45
C ASP A 121 -2.18 12.82 -8.74
N ASN A 122 -0.86 13.02 -8.83
CA ASN A 122 -0.20 13.65 -9.98
C ASN A 122 0.73 12.67 -10.72
N LEU A 123 0.20 11.49 -11.09
CA LEU A 123 0.95 10.53 -11.90
C LEU A 123 1.04 11.00 -13.36
N PRO A 124 2.24 11.15 -13.92
CA PRO A 124 2.41 11.65 -15.28
C PRO A 124 1.84 10.64 -16.27
N ALA A 125 1.05 11.09 -17.24
CA ALA A 125 0.54 10.22 -18.30
C ALA A 125 1.66 9.33 -18.86
N VAL A 126 1.40 8.02 -18.94
CA VAL A 126 2.38 7.08 -19.49
C VAL A 126 2.74 7.58 -20.88
N ALA A 127 4.00 7.95 -21.09
CA ALA A 127 4.51 8.09 -22.44
C ALA A 127 4.46 6.69 -23.02
N THR A 128 3.36 6.36 -23.71
CA THR A 128 3.31 5.23 -24.60
C THR A 128 4.47 5.46 -25.54
N ALA A 129 5.53 4.67 -25.38
CA ALA A 129 6.50 4.51 -26.43
C ALA A 129 5.65 4.08 -27.62
N ALA A 130 5.41 5.04 -28.53
CA ALA A 130 4.64 4.82 -29.72
C ALA A 130 5.27 3.59 -30.36
N THR A 131 4.54 2.47 -30.30
CA THR A 131 4.74 1.43 -31.28
C THR A 131 4.33 2.14 -32.56
N GLU A 132 5.31 2.75 -33.26
CA GLU A 132 5.14 3.08 -34.65
C GLU A 132 4.51 1.83 -35.27
N PRO A 133 3.35 1.93 -35.95
CA PRO A 133 2.84 0.79 -36.67
C PRO A 133 3.95 0.42 -37.64
N ALA A 134 4.60 -0.72 -37.39
CA ALA A 134 5.58 -1.28 -38.30
C ALA A 134 4.86 -1.39 -39.63
N THR A 135 5.17 -0.45 -40.52
CA THR A 135 4.69 -0.41 -41.89
C THR A 135 4.91 -1.81 -42.43
N ALA A 136 3.83 -2.45 -42.85
CA ALA A 136 3.84 -3.81 -43.38
C ALA A 136 4.84 -3.91 -44.53
N VAL A 137 6.04 -4.41 -44.24
CA VAL A 137 6.98 -4.83 -45.27
C VAL A 137 6.58 -6.24 -45.67
N HIS A 138 5.96 -6.29 -46.84
CA HIS A 138 5.96 -7.38 -47.80
C HIS A 138 6.42 -8.76 -47.30
N ALA A 139 5.45 -9.67 -47.28
CA ALA A 139 5.66 -11.10 -47.23
C ALA A 139 6.50 -11.64 -48.42
N VAL A 140 7.06 -12.84 -48.17
CA VAL A 140 7.46 -13.93 -49.10
C VAL A 140 8.99 -14.09 -49.34
N PRO A 141 9.58 -15.31 -49.35
CA PRO A 141 9.27 -16.56 -48.64
C PRO A 141 10.48 -17.20 -47.91
N ASN A 142 10.12 -18.16 -47.05
CA ASN A 142 10.93 -19.16 -46.34
C ASN A 142 11.89 -19.99 -47.24
N PRO A 143 13.15 -20.21 -46.85
CA PRO A 143 13.88 -21.42 -47.19
C PRO A 143 13.92 -22.38 -45.99
N GLN A 144 13.32 -23.55 -46.20
CA GLN A 144 13.32 -24.69 -45.31
C GLN A 144 14.75 -25.08 -44.91
N GLY A 145 15.13 -24.79 -43.67
CA GLY A 145 16.33 -25.30 -43.00
C GLY A 145 15.99 -26.50 -42.14
N THR A 146 16.40 -27.67 -42.59
CA THR A 146 16.16 -29.00 -42.02
C THR A 146 16.48 -29.13 -40.53
N PHE A 147 15.54 -29.72 -39.79
CA PHE A 147 15.71 -30.21 -38.42
C PHE A 147 16.87 -31.21 -38.31
N ALA A 148 17.97 -30.80 -37.69
CA ALA A 148 18.97 -31.71 -37.17
C ALA A 148 18.82 -31.84 -35.64
N ARG A 149 18.05 -32.87 -35.23
CA ARG A 149 18.03 -33.37 -33.85
C ARG A 149 19.43 -33.89 -33.50
N HIS A 150 20.20 -33.14 -32.73
CA HIS A 150 21.34 -33.73 -32.03
C HIS A 150 20.92 -34.20 -30.64
N ARG A 151 20.59 -35.50 -30.57
CA ARG A 151 20.66 -36.28 -29.33
C ARG A 151 22.14 -36.54 -29.02
N ARG A 152 22.64 -36.03 -27.90
CA ARG A 152 23.80 -36.57 -27.16
C ARG A 152 23.52 -36.31 -25.69
N ALA A 153 22.92 -37.27 -25.00
CA ALA A 153 23.59 -38.39 -24.32
C ALA A 153 24.22 -37.94 -23.00
N TRP A 154 23.66 -38.48 -21.93
CA TRP A 154 24.09 -38.44 -20.55
C TRP A 154 25.60 -38.64 -20.36
N VAL A 155 26.18 -37.87 -19.42
CA VAL A 155 27.29 -38.35 -18.60
C VAL A 155 26.94 -38.06 -17.14
N VAL A 156 26.58 -39.14 -16.43
CA VAL A 156 26.53 -39.21 -14.97
C VAL A 156 27.93 -39.58 -14.50
N ALA A 157 28.53 -38.71 -13.69
CA ALA A 157 29.63 -39.03 -12.78
C ALA A 157 29.37 -38.13 -11.55
N GLY A 158 29.12 -38.60 -10.34
CA GLY A 158 29.64 -39.80 -9.71
C GLY A 158 30.78 -39.39 -8.77
N ALA A 159 30.45 -38.74 -7.65
CA ALA A 159 31.36 -38.59 -6.51
C ALA A 159 30.55 -38.38 -5.22
N VAL A 160 30.12 -39.50 -4.65
CA VAL A 160 29.73 -39.62 -3.25
C VAL A 160 31.03 -39.65 -2.44
N THR A 161 31.23 -38.68 -1.55
CA THR A 161 32.20 -38.82 -0.45
C THR A 161 31.50 -38.46 0.84
N ALA A 162 30.90 -39.48 1.44
CA ALA A 162 30.56 -39.52 2.85
C ALA A 162 31.87 -39.66 3.64
N VAL A 163 32.14 -38.72 4.54
CA VAL A 163 33.08 -38.93 5.64
C VAL A 163 32.29 -38.78 6.93
N LEU A 164 31.75 -39.91 7.37
CA LEU A 164 31.35 -40.14 8.75
C LEU A 164 32.61 -40.58 9.49
N PHE A 165 33.04 -39.80 10.48
CA PHE A 165 33.93 -40.29 11.53
C PHE A 165 33.10 -40.47 12.81
N PHE A 166 32.94 -41.74 13.18
CA PHE A 166 32.42 -42.23 14.45
C PHE A 166 33.62 -42.66 15.31
N VAL A 167 33.78 -42.07 16.50
CA VAL A 167 34.39 -42.62 17.73
C VAL A 167 33.88 -41.68 18.85
N ALA A 168 32.92 -41.96 19.73
CA ALA A 168 32.54 -43.09 20.59
C ALA A 168 33.50 -43.36 21.77
N ILE A 169 32.89 -43.42 22.97
CA ILE A 169 33.30 -44.03 24.26
C ILE A 169 33.83 -43.02 25.32
N ALA A 170 33.45 -43.04 26.61
CA ALA A 170 32.31 -43.51 27.40
C ALA A 170 32.58 -43.17 28.90
N ASN A 171 31.51 -43.20 29.71
CA ASN A 171 31.44 -43.41 31.18
C ASN A 171 31.86 -42.24 32.10
N GLY A 172 31.15 -41.94 33.20
CA GLY A 172 30.00 -42.60 33.83
C GLY A 172 29.45 -41.79 35.03
N ASP A 173 28.20 -42.14 35.37
CA ASP A 173 27.52 -42.30 36.67
C ASP A 173 28.40 -42.19 37.95
N GLU A 174 27.97 -41.86 39.17
CA GLU A 174 26.71 -41.67 39.91
C GLU A 174 27.13 -41.15 41.32
N ASP A 175 26.16 -40.66 42.13
CA ASP A 175 26.11 -40.60 43.63
C ASP A 175 25.36 -39.30 44.04
N ALA A 176 24.06 -39.35 44.41
CA ALA A 176 23.52 -39.69 45.74
C ALA A 176 23.99 -38.67 46.82
N ASP A 177 23.19 -38.06 47.71
CA ASP A 177 21.91 -38.39 48.33
C ASP A 177 21.48 -37.18 49.23
N VAL A 178 20.30 -37.28 49.85
CA VAL A 178 19.85 -36.67 51.13
C VAL A 178 18.99 -35.38 51.13
N SER A 179 17.69 -35.64 51.37
CA SER A 179 16.56 -34.83 51.90
C SER A 179 16.72 -34.53 53.44
N PRO A 180 15.75 -34.06 54.27
CA PRO A 180 14.66 -33.06 54.18
C PRO A 180 14.66 -32.03 55.36
N SER A 181 13.82 -30.98 55.29
CA SER A 181 13.12 -30.35 56.44
C SER A 181 12.22 -29.22 55.92
N ALA A 182 10.89 -29.34 55.91
CA ALA A 182 9.91 -29.37 57.01
C ALA A 182 9.55 -27.97 57.56
N ALA A 183 8.22 -27.76 57.68
CA ALA A 183 7.50 -26.68 58.35
C ALA A 183 7.48 -25.32 57.60
N ASP A 184 6.40 -24.53 57.55
CA ASP A 184 5.14 -24.59 58.28
C ASP A 184 4.08 -23.72 57.57
N GLU A 185 2.85 -23.87 58.05
CA GLU A 185 1.63 -23.12 57.75
C GLU A 185 1.80 -21.58 57.73
N THR A 186 0.89 -20.85 57.08
CA THR A 186 -0.20 -20.06 57.73
C THR A 186 -0.90 -19.15 56.71
N THR A 187 -2.22 -19.27 56.65
CA THR A 187 -3.20 -18.34 56.08
C THR A 187 -3.07 -16.93 56.67
N THR A 188 -3.21 -15.85 55.89
CA THR A 188 -3.91 -14.61 56.33
C THR A 188 -4.22 -13.69 55.15
N THR A 189 -5.52 -13.52 54.92
CA THR A 189 -6.15 -12.42 54.19
C THR A 189 -5.98 -11.10 54.95
N ALA A 190 -5.55 -10.04 54.27
CA ALA A 190 -5.80 -8.67 54.71
C ALA A 190 -6.06 -7.77 53.48
N ALA A 191 -7.18 -7.07 53.54
CA ALA A 191 -7.71 -6.21 52.49
C ALA A 191 -7.32 -4.73 52.71
N VAL A 192 -7.71 -3.90 51.72
CA VAL A 192 -8.02 -2.44 51.81
C VAL A 192 -6.84 -1.48 51.46
N PRO A 193 -7.05 -0.27 50.87
CA PRO A 193 -8.27 0.34 50.29
C PRO A 193 -8.21 0.72 48.79
N THR A 194 -9.40 0.72 48.22
CA THR A 194 -9.87 1.52 47.08
C THR A 194 -9.57 3.01 47.26
N THR A 195 -9.01 3.66 46.23
CA THR A 195 -9.07 5.12 46.08
C THR A 195 -9.90 5.45 44.85
N THR A 196 -11.07 6.03 45.12
CA THR A 196 -12.00 6.60 44.16
C THR A 196 -11.58 8.03 43.88
N GLU A 197 -11.13 8.34 42.66
CA GLU A 197 -11.00 9.74 42.22
C GLU A 197 -12.32 10.21 41.62
N THR A 198 -12.97 11.10 42.35
CA THR A 198 -14.15 11.85 41.96
C THR A 198 -13.71 13.04 41.11
N THR A 199 -13.97 13.04 39.80
CA THR A 199 -13.91 14.26 38.99
C THR A 199 -15.31 14.85 38.85
N THR A 200 -15.55 15.93 39.57
CA THR A 200 -16.76 16.75 39.47
C THR A 200 -16.58 17.76 38.34
N THR A 201 -17.27 17.59 37.22
CA THR A 201 -17.44 18.66 36.22
C THR A 201 -18.83 19.28 36.36
N THR A 202 -18.84 20.52 36.82
CA THR A 202 -20.01 21.38 37.02
C THR A 202 -20.33 22.14 35.72
N THR A 203 -21.57 21.98 35.27
CA THR A 203 -22.52 22.94 34.67
C THR A 203 -21.98 24.07 33.78
N THR A 204 -22.50 24.18 32.55
CA THR A 204 -23.11 25.42 31.99
C THR A 204 -23.96 25.05 30.76
N PRO A 205 -25.29 25.30 30.76
CA PRO A 205 -26.09 25.20 29.54
C PRO A 205 -25.71 26.31 28.54
N PRO A 206 -25.72 26.05 27.22
CA PRO A 206 -25.46 27.09 26.23
C PRO A 206 -26.56 28.17 26.29
N PRO A 207 -26.22 29.46 26.09
CA PRO A 207 -27.21 30.51 26.01
C PRO A 207 -28.07 30.33 24.76
N THR A 208 -29.39 30.21 24.98
CA THR A 208 -30.42 30.30 23.94
C THR A 208 -30.32 31.67 23.26
N THR A 209 -29.81 31.71 22.04
CA THR A 209 -29.77 32.94 21.24
C THR A 209 -31.06 33.03 20.44
N THR A 210 -32.01 33.78 20.97
CA THR A 210 -33.24 34.17 20.27
C THR A 210 -32.88 35.08 19.09
N THR A 211 -33.11 34.62 17.86
CA THR A 211 -32.93 35.44 16.65
C THR A 211 -34.15 36.34 16.48
N THR A 212 -34.00 37.64 16.73
CA THR A 212 -35.04 38.64 16.45
C THR A 212 -34.84 39.20 15.04
N THR A 213 -35.68 38.76 14.10
CA THR A 213 -35.77 39.32 12.75
C THR A 213 -36.29 40.75 12.82
N THR A 214 -35.42 41.73 12.59
CA THR A 214 -35.81 43.14 12.41
C THR A 214 -35.59 43.54 10.97
N THR A 215 -36.64 43.42 10.16
CA THR A 215 -36.71 43.98 8.81
C THR A 215 -36.78 45.51 8.92
N THR A 216 -35.65 46.19 8.71
CA THR A 216 -35.63 47.64 8.49
C THR A 216 -35.29 47.90 7.03
N VAL A 217 -36.28 48.34 6.26
CA VAL A 217 -36.11 48.84 4.90
C VAL A 217 -35.50 50.24 5.00
N VAL A 218 -34.21 50.37 4.69
CA VAL A 218 -33.52 51.66 4.57
C VAL A 218 -33.37 51.99 3.08
N PRO A 219 -33.78 53.19 2.61
CA PRO A 219 -33.62 53.61 1.22
C PRO A 219 -32.14 53.83 0.85
N PRO A 220 -31.76 53.63 -0.43
CA PRO A 220 -30.36 53.66 -0.86
C PRO A 220 -29.77 55.09 -0.80
N PRO A 221 -28.54 55.27 -0.26
CA PRO A 221 -27.84 56.55 -0.30
C PRO A 221 -27.23 56.86 -1.69
N PRO A 222 -27.03 58.15 -2.03
CA PRO A 222 -26.54 58.58 -3.34
C PRO A 222 -25.09 58.16 -3.62
N PRO A 223 -24.70 58.05 -4.92
CA PRO A 223 -23.39 57.51 -5.31
C PRO A 223 -22.23 58.44 -4.91
N ALA A 224 -21.19 57.85 -4.30
CA ALA A 224 -19.95 58.51 -3.92
C ALA A 224 -19.00 58.70 -5.13
N PRO A 225 -18.13 59.74 -5.12
CA PRO A 225 -17.19 60.03 -6.21
C PRO A 225 -16.10 58.95 -6.40
N PRO A 226 -15.47 58.85 -7.59
CA PRO A 226 -14.55 57.77 -7.91
C PRO A 226 -13.27 57.85 -7.07
N GLN A 227 -13.02 56.83 -6.26
CA GLN A 227 -11.75 56.65 -5.57
C GLN A 227 -10.77 55.89 -6.48
N THR A 228 -9.58 56.44 -6.63
CA THR A 228 -8.42 55.82 -7.29
C THR A 228 -8.09 54.51 -6.59
N GLN A 229 -8.24 53.38 -7.28
CA GLN A 229 -8.02 52.05 -6.71
C GLN A 229 -6.50 51.77 -6.57
N GLU A 230 -6.06 51.65 -5.33
CA GLU A 230 -4.84 50.95 -4.95
C GLU A 230 -4.98 49.45 -5.33
N PRO A 231 -3.94 48.73 -5.78
CA PRO A 231 -4.10 47.34 -6.21
C PRO A 231 -4.51 46.43 -5.05
N VAL A 232 -5.78 46.01 -5.06
CA VAL A 232 -6.35 45.08 -4.08
C VAL A 232 -5.73 43.70 -4.30
N ALA A 233 -5.18 43.10 -3.24
CA ALA A 233 -4.74 41.70 -3.26
C ALA A 233 -5.92 40.80 -3.68
N PRO A 234 -5.68 39.73 -4.48
CA PRO A 234 -6.76 38.87 -4.95
C PRO A 234 -7.52 38.27 -3.74
N PRO A 235 -8.87 38.20 -3.78
CA PRO A 235 -9.66 37.58 -2.74
C PRO A 235 -9.28 36.09 -2.60
N PRO A 236 -9.45 35.49 -1.41
CA PRO A 236 -9.28 34.04 -1.24
C PRO A 236 -10.20 33.30 -2.22
N ALA A 237 -9.65 32.27 -2.87
CA ALA A 237 -10.39 31.44 -3.80
C ALA A 237 -11.64 30.87 -3.10
N VAL A 238 -12.81 31.11 -3.69
CA VAL A 238 -14.05 30.43 -3.30
C VAL A 238 -13.89 28.97 -3.71
N GLU A 239 -13.91 28.08 -2.73
CA GLU A 239 -13.91 26.64 -2.94
C GLU A 239 -15.15 26.28 -3.79
N PRO A 240 -14.99 25.55 -4.92
CA PRO A 240 -16.13 25.19 -5.75
C PRO A 240 -17.10 24.31 -4.95
N PRO A 241 -18.43 24.48 -5.09
CA PRO A 241 -19.40 23.63 -4.42
C PRO A 241 -19.17 22.16 -4.84
N PRO A 242 -19.28 21.19 -3.90
CA PRO A 242 -19.04 19.79 -4.23
C PRO A 242 -20.04 19.34 -5.29
N VAL A 243 -19.53 18.83 -6.40
CA VAL A 243 -20.34 18.14 -7.38
C VAL A 243 -20.80 16.82 -6.76
N SER A 244 -22.09 16.69 -6.49
CA SER A 244 -22.70 15.47 -5.95
C SER A 244 -22.73 14.37 -7.03
N GLN A 245 -21.60 13.71 -7.21
CA GLN A 245 -21.54 12.41 -7.88
C GLN A 245 -21.78 11.35 -6.81
N CYS A 246 -22.92 10.67 -6.90
CA CYS A 246 -23.28 9.59 -6.00
C CYS A 246 -22.48 8.32 -6.35
N ASP A 247 -22.05 7.56 -5.35
CA ASP A 247 -21.33 6.31 -5.58
C ASP A 247 -22.25 5.24 -6.20
N PRO A 248 -21.83 4.60 -7.31
CA PRO A 248 -22.67 3.65 -8.03
C PRO A 248 -22.88 2.30 -7.32
N ASN A 249 -22.15 2.01 -6.24
CA ASN A 249 -22.36 0.79 -5.46
C ASN A 249 -23.60 0.86 -4.57
N TYR A 250 -24.31 2.00 -4.53
CA TYR A 250 -25.48 2.21 -3.70
C TYR A 250 -26.67 2.72 -4.52
N SER A 251 -27.88 2.36 -4.10
CA SER A 251 -29.14 2.76 -4.75
C SER A 251 -29.58 4.19 -4.44
N GLY A 252 -29.04 4.78 -3.36
CA GLY A 252 -29.24 6.17 -2.95
C GLY A 252 -28.03 7.05 -3.25
N CYS A 253 -28.09 8.32 -2.86
CA CYS A 253 -26.94 9.19 -3.03
C CYS A 253 -25.97 9.08 -1.86
N VAL A 254 -24.97 8.21 -2.01
CA VAL A 254 -23.80 8.17 -1.13
C VAL A 254 -22.74 9.08 -1.74
N PRO A 255 -22.32 10.18 -1.09
CA PRO A 255 -21.30 11.06 -1.63
C PRO A 255 -19.99 10.32 -1.88
N ILE A 256 -19.31 10.61 -2.99
CA ILE A 256 -17.97 10.06 -3.24
C ILE A 256 -16.95 10.85 -2.42
N ALA A 257 -16.48 10.26 -1.33
CA ALA A 257 -15.44 10.80 -0.45
C ALA A 257 -14.45 9.71 -0.02
N SER A 258 -13.42 10.08 0.75
CA SER A 258 -12.46 9.13 1.31
C SER A 258 -13.06 8.23 2.39
N ASP A 259 -14.07 8.74 3.09
CA ASP A 259 -14.82 8.09 4.14
C ASP A 259 -16.21 8.71 4.18
N VAL A 260 -17.23 7.88 4.35
CA VAL A 260 -18.63 8.30 4.35
C VAL A 260 -19.29 7.62 5.52
N ASP A 261 -19.95 8.40 6.36
CA ASP A 261 -20.66 7.90 7.53
C ASP A 261 -22.17 8.00 7.36
N CYS A 262 -22.93 7.25 8.15
CA CYS A 262 -24.38 7.43 8.20
C CYS A 262 -24.76 8.75 8.87
N ALA A 263 -25.60 9.54 8.19
CA ALA A 263 -26.15 10.77 8.74
C ALA A 263 -26.95 10.46 10.02
N GLY A 264 -26.68 11.21 11.10
CA GLY A 264 -27.29 10.98 12.41
C GLY A 264 -26.57 9.95 13.29
N GLY A 265 -25.50 9.33 12.79
CA GLY A 265 -24.61 8.44 13.55
C GLY A 265 -23.50 9.17 14.31
N SER A 266 -22.61 8.41 14.95
CA SER A 266 -21.41 8.89 15.66
C SER A 266 -20.19 9.09 14.74
N GLY A 267 -20.40 9.09 13.43
CA GLY A 267 -19.36 9.18 12.42
C GLY A 267 -18.61 10.52 12.45
N ASN A 268 -17.33 10.51 12.08
CA ASN A 268 -16.47 11.70 11.99
C ASN A 268 -15.86 11.90 10.59
N GLY A 269 -16.39 11.19 9.60
CA GLY A 269 -15.97 11.22 8.23
C GLY A 269 -16.25 12.57 7.58
N PRO A 270 -15.54 12.89 6.49
CA PRO A 270 -15.69 14.15 5.76
C PRO A 270 -17.03 14.27 5.01
N ALA A 271 -17.78 13.17 4.85
CA ALA A 271 -19.07 13.14 4.19
C ALA A 271 -20.05 12.20 4.92
N TYR A 272 -21.34 12.43 4.69
CA TYR A 272 -22.41 11.64 5.28
C TYR A 272 -23.42 11.19 4.24
N ALA A 273 -23.88 9.94 4.34
CA ALA A 273 -24.95 9.37 3.54
C ALA A 273 -26.28 9.43 4.32
N ASP A 274 -27.33 9.92 3.66
CA ASP A 274 -28.68 9.91 4.21
C ASP A 274 -29.35 8.55 3.96
N GLY A 275 -29.51 7.76 5.03
CA GLY A 275 -30.09 6.41 4.99
C GLY A 275 -31.63 6.37 5.06
N PRO A 276 -32.24 5.19 4.80
CA PRO A 276 -31.58 3.93 4.42
C PRO A 276 -31.21 3.88 2.94
N VAL A 277 -30.05 3.30 2.62
CA VAL A 277 -29.56 3.12 1.23
C VAL A 277 -29.23 1.66 0.97
N THR A 278 -29.75 1.08 -0.11
CA THR A 278 -29.43 -0.31 -0.46
C THR A 278 -28.05 -0.40 -1.11
N VAL A 279 -27.24 -1.37 -0.68
CA VAL A 279 -25.97 -1.71 -1.31
C VAL A 279 -26.25 -2.55 -2.56
N ILE A 280 -25.96 -1.99 -3.74
CA ILE A 280 -26.11 -2.66 -5.05
C ILE A 280 -24.83 -3.43 -5.40
N GLY A 281 -23.67 -2.87 -5.04
CA GLY A 281 -22.35 -3.40 -5.37
C GLY A 281 -21.60 -3.86 -4.13
N ASN A 282 -20.41 -3.31 -3.92
CA ASN A 282 -19.63 -3.53 -2.70
C ASN A 282 -19.89 -2.42 -1.69
N ASP A 283 -19.99 -2.76 -0.42
CA ASP A 283 -20.00 -1.78 0.65
C ASP A 283 -18.57 -1.26 0.92
N ILE A 284 -18.15 -0.26 0.15
CA ILE A 284 -16.77 0.28 0.21
C ILE A 284 -16.53 1.20 1.42
N TYR A 285 -17.61 1.65 2.06
CA TYR A 285 -17.60 2.58 3.19
C TYR A 285 -18.04 1.90 4.49
N ASP A 286 -18.21 0.56 4.50
CA ASP A 286 -18.65 -0.23 5.66
C ASP A 286 -19.95 0.33 6.33
N LEU A 287 -20.89 0.84 5.51
CA LEU A 287 -22.16 1.43 5.94
C LEU A 287 -23.23 0.38 6.31
N ASP A 288 -23.12 -0.82 5.76
CA ASP A 288 -23.96 -2.00 6.05
C ASP A 288 -23.24 -2.93 7.04
N ARG A 289 -23.29 -2.55 8.31
CA ARG A 289 -22.49 -3.21 9.36
C ARG A 289 -22.95 -4.63 9.68
N ASP A 290 -24.22 -4.93 9.48
CA ASP A 290 -24.80 -6.26 9.74
C ASP A 290 -24.85 -7.15 8.49
N GLY A 291 -24.55 -6.58 7.30
CA GLY A 291 -24.40 -7.30 6.04
C GLY A 291 -25.73 -7.74 5.45
N ASN A 292 -26.80 -7.01 5.73
CA ASN A 292 -28.15 -7.36 5.32
C ASN A 292 -28.54 -6.79 3.94
N GLY A 293 -27.67 -5.99 3.33
CA GLY A 293 -27.84 -5.31 2.04
C GLY A 293 -28.40 -3.90 2.15
N VAL A 294 -28.68 -3.41 3.36
CA VAL A 294 -29.22 -2.08 3.66
C VAL A 294 -28.24 -1.34 4.56
N ALA A 295 -27.67 -0.26 4.03
CA ALA A 295 -26.77 0.62 4.74
C ALA A 295 -27.55 1.76 5.43
N CYS A 296 -27.02 2.23 6.56
CA CYS A 296 -27.55 3.36 7.33
C CYS A 296 -29.01 3.19 7.78
N GLU A 297 -29.30 2.06 8.43
CA GLU A 297 -30.55 1.79 9.13
C GLU A 297 -30.69 2.51 10.49
#